data_AF-A0A6A7BUJ7-F1
#
_entry.id   AF-A0A6A7BUJ7-F1
#
_cell.length_a   1.000
_cell.length_b   1.000
_cell.length_c   1.000
_cell.angle_alpha   90.00
_cell.angle_beta   90.00
_cell.angle_gamma   90.00
#
_symmetry.space_group_name_H-M   'P 1'
#
loop_
_entity.id
_entity.type
_entity.pdbx_description
1 polymer ?
#
loop_
_entity_poly.entity_id
_entity_poly.type
_entity_poly.pdbx_seq_one_letter_code
_entity_poly.pdbx_strand_id
1 'polypeptide(L)'
;MTIFLGNTSNLVSSGLGETIKWLVQYRHVSAIVTTAGGVEEHLIKRLAPAFLGGSFDVATGERLRRRGTNRIRDLLIPNDNYWAFEDWIMPALDRIVLEHEEKKVRWTPSTFIALLEKKSATKTQSVTGPGK
;
A
#
# COMPACT_ATOMS: atom_id res chain seq x y z
N MET A 1 -2.11 24.00 -16.03
CA MET A 1 -0.92 23.17 -16.29
C MET A 1 -1.18 21.79 -15.70
N THR A 2 -0.94 20.73 -16.46
CA THR A 2 -1.17 19.34 -16.00
C THR A 2 0.17 18.70 -15.69
N ILE A 3 0.38 18.28 -14.44
CA ILE A 3 1.63 17.67 -13.98
C ILE A 3 1.40 16.19 -13.72
N PHE A 4 2.18 15.33 -14.38
CA PHE A 4 2.16 13.88 -14.21
C PHE A 4 3.35 13.44 -13.36
N LEU A 5 3.10 12.67 -12.30
CA LEU A 5 4.12 12.10 -11.44
C LEU A 5 4.23 10.59 -11.70
N GLY A 6 5.33 10.17 -12.32
CA GLY A 6 5.70 8.76 -12.44
C GLY A 6 6.59 8.34 -11.27
N ASN A 7 6.29 7.21 -10.62
CA ASN A 7 7.19 6.62 -9.62
C ASN A 7 7.23 5.08 -9.71
N THR A 8 8.34 4.51 -9.26
CA THR A 8 8.52 3.08 -9.08
C THR A 8 8.21 2.68 -7.63
N SER A 9 7.88 1.41 -7.40
CA SER A 9 7.49 0.89 -6.07
C SER A 9 8.49 1.25 -4.96
N ASN A 10 9.78 1.12 -5.23
CA ASN A 10 10.86 1.41 -4.28
C ASN A 10 10.83 2.85 -3.72
N LEU A 11 10.33 3.84 -4.47
CA LEU A 11 10.19 5.21 -3.98
C LEU A 11 9.09 5.31 -2.92
N VAL A 12 8.00 4.55 -3.08
CA VAL A 12 6.94 4.44 -2.09
C VAL A 12 7.38 3.62 -0.87
N SER A 13 8.23 2.60 -1.08
CA SER A 13 8.88 1.87 0.01
C SER A 13 9.79 2.78 0.82
N SER A 14 10.53 3.69 0.19
CA SER A 14 11.44 4.60 0.88
C SER A 14 10.72 5.68 1.70
N GLY A 15 11.50 6.49 2.43
CA GLY A 15 10.98 7.70 3.10
C GLY A 15 10.37 8.74 2.16
N LEU A 16 10.62 8.65 0.85
CA LEU A 16 10.05 9.57 -0.15
C LEU A 16 8.56 9.36 -0.38
N GLY A 17 7.97 8.24 0.08
CA GLY A 17 6.53 8.01 0.02
C GLY A 17 5.72 9.12 0.68
N GLU A 18 6.20 9.67 1.81
CA GLU A 18 5.51 10.78 2.50
C GLU A 18 5.63 12.09 1.72
N THR A 19 6.75 12.34 1.02
CA THR A 19 6.90 13.48 0.11
C THR A 19 5.92 13.38 -1.06
N ILE A 20 5.77 12.20 -1.66
CA ILE A 20 4.81 11.96 -2.73
C ILE A 20 3.38 12.21 -2.23
N LYS A 21 3.02 11.67 -1.05
CA LYS A 21 1.72 11.92 -0.42
C LYS A 21 1.47 13.42 -0.20
N TRP A 22 2.46 14.15 0.30
CA TRP A 22 2.36 15.60 0.49
C TRP A 22 2.06 16.33 -0.82
N LEU A 23 2.79 16.03 -1.89
CA LEU A 23 2.56 16.61 -3.22
C LEU A 23 1.13 16.37 -3.73
N VAL A 24 0.59 15.17 -3.47
CA VAL A 24 -0.78 14.80 -3.87
C VAL A 24 -1.82 15.50 -2.99
N GLN A 25 -1.60 15.54 -1.68
CA GLN A 25 -2.52 16.14 -0.71
C GLN A 25 -2.73 17.64 -0.97
N TYR A 26 -1.67 18.37 -1.34
CA TYR A 26 -1.72 19.81 -1.64
C TYR A 26 -1.98 20.10 -3.14
N ARG A 27 -2.37 19.07 -3.91
CA ARG A 27 -2.72 19.18 -5.35
C ARG A 27 -1.61 19.79 -6.22
N HIS A 28 -0.35 19.53 -5.90
CA HIS A 28 0.79 19.89 -6.75
C HIS A 28 0.93 18.97 -7.98
N VAL A 29 0.21 17.85 -8.01
CA VAL A 29 0.22 16.86 -9.09
C VAL A 29 -1.20 16.62 -9.59
N SER A 30 -1.35 16.47 -10.90
CA SER A 30 -2.65 16.22 -11.57
C SER A 30 -2.93 14.74 -11.78
N ALA A 31 -1.90 13.92 -12.02
CA ALA A 31 -2.04 12.48 -12.23
C ALA A 31 -0.80 11.71 -11.74
N ILE A 32 -1.00 10.47 -11.30
CA ILE A 32 0.06 9.57 -10.83
C ILE A 32 0.10 8.34 -11.72
N VAL A 33 1.30 7.91 -12.08
CA VAL A 33 1.56 6.61 -12.70
C VAL A 33 2.53 5.86 -11.80
N THR A 34 2.12 4.70 -11.31
CA THR A 34 2.95 3.86 -10.45
C THR A 34 2.79 2.38 -10.81
N THR A 35 3.75 1.58 -10.37
CA THR A 35 3.73 0.12 -10.46
C THR A 35 2.82 -0.49 -9.38
N ALA A 36 2.40 -1.75 -9.55
CA ALA A 36 1.59 -2.48 -8.56
C ALA A 36 2.20 -2.42 -7.14
N GLY A 37 3.52 -2.63 -7.03
CA GLY A 37 4.26 -2.52 -5.77
C GLY A 37 4.08 -1.18 -5.04
N GLY A 38 3.97 -0.08 -5.79
CA GLY A 38 3.76 1.24 -5.20
C GLY A 38 2.37 1.41 -4.58
N VAL A 39 1.36 0.69 -5.09
CA VAL A 39 0.01 0.70 -4.51
C VAL A 39 -0.07 -0.26 -3.32
N GLU A 40 0.35 -1.51 -3.51
CA GLU A 40 0.21 -2.54 -2.48
C GLU A 40 1.04 -2.21 -1.23
N GLU A 41 2.27 -1.75 -1.38
CA GLU A 41 3.12 -1.44 -0.23
C GLU A 41 2.63 -0.23 0.55
N HIS A 42 2.04 0.76 -0.12
CA HIS A 42 1.40 1.90 0.54
C HIS A 42 0.22 1.46 1.41
N LEU A 43 -0.60 0.54 0.89
CA LEU A 43 -1.72 -0.03 1.63
C LEU A 43 -1.24 -0.91 2.79
N ILE A 44 -0.28 -1.80 2.55
CA ILE A 44 0.29 -2.70 3.56
C ILE A 44 0.88 -1.91 4.73
N LYS A 45 1.64 -0.84 4.46
CA LYS A 45 2.20 0.04 5.50
C LYS A 45 1.16 0.75 6.36
N ARG A 46 -0.05 0.99 5.84
CA ARG A 46 -1.17 1.55 6.61
C ARG A 46 -1.85 0.50 7.48
N LEU A 47 -1.82 -0.77 7.08
CA LEU A 47 -2.46 -1.87 7.79
C LEU A 47 -1.60 -2.41 8.93
N ALA A 48 -0.27 -2.47 8.73
CA ALA A 48 0.65 -3.02 9.71
C ALA A 48 2.02 -2.30 9.66
N PRO A 49 2.72 -2.18 10.80
CA PRO A 49 4.02 -1.53 10.85
C PRO A 49 5.07 -2.31 10.04
N ALA A 50 5.96 -1.57 9.38
CA ALA A 50 7.18 -2.07 8.76
C ALA A 50 8.38 -1.58 9.55
N PHE A 51 9.44 -2.38 9.63
CA PHE A 51 10.60 -2.10 10.46
C PHE A 51 11.81 -1.72 9.61
N LEU A 52 12.58 -0.73 10.05
CA LEU A 52 13.89 -0.44 9.48
C LEU A 52 14.89 -1.49 9.97
N GLY A 53 15.50 -2.22 9.02
CA GLY A 53 16.54 -3.22 9.28
C GLY A 53 17.91 -2.62 9.57
N GLY A 54 18.09 -1.30 9.43
CA GLY A 54 19.33 -0.57 9.72
C GLY A 54 20.37 -0.61 8.60
N SER A 55 20.63 -1.77 8.00
CA SER A 55 21.49 -1.90 6.81
C SER A 55 21.01 -3.05 5.91
N PHE A 56 21.31 -2.97 4.62
CA PHE A 56 20.93 -3.97 3.62
C PHE A 56 21.47 -5.37 3.97
N ASP A 57 22.67 -5.46 4.55
CA ASP A 57 23.39 -6.72 4.81
C ASP A 57 23.14 -7.31 6.20
N VAL A 58 22.18 -6.78 6.96
CA VAL A 58 21.94 -7.21 8.36
C VAL A 58 21.54 -8.68 8.47
N ALA A 59 21.01 -9.28 7.41
CA ALA A 59 20.68 -10.70 7.36
C ALA A 59 20.81 -11.27 5.95
N THR A 60 21.27 -12.51 5.84
CA THR A 60 21.22 -13.27 4.57
C THR A 60 19.77 -13.54 4.18
N GLY A 61 19.49 -13.58 2.88
CA GLY A 61 18.15 -13.86 2.35
C GLY A 61 17.58 -15.19 2.86
N GLU A 62 18.43 -16.20 3.05
CA GLU A 62 18.04 -17.49 3.63
C GLU A 62 17.49 -17.34 5.07
N ARG A 63 18.20 -16.60 5.93
CA ARG A 63 17.79 -16.39 7.32
C ARG A 63 16.49 -15.60 7.40
N LEU A 64 16.32 -14.60 6.53
CA LEU A 64 15.09 -13.82 6.42
C LEU A 64 13.92 -14.69 5.98
N ARG A 65 14.12 -15.54 4.96
CA ARG A 65 13.08 -16.44 4.47
C ARG A 65 12.66 -17.46 5.53
N ARG A 66 13.62 -18.05 6.26
CA ARG A 66 13.33 -18.98 7.38
C ARG A 66 12.53 -18.32 8.51
N ARG A 67 12.68 -17.00 8.70
CA ARG A 67 11.93 -16.22 9.70
C ARG A 67 10.64 -15.60 9.15
N GLY A 68 10.27 -15.89 7.89
CA GLY A 68 9.07 -15.31 7.27
C GLY A 68 9.13 -13.79 7.18
N THR A 69 10.31 -13.21 6.95
CA THR A 69 10.48 -11.76 6.79
C THR A 69 10.89 -11.43 5.37
N ASN A 70 10.17 -10.51 4.74
CA ASN A 70 10.48 -9.99 3.40
C ASN A 70 11.32 -8.72 3.53
N ARG A 71 12.30 -8.53 2.63
CA ARG A 71 13.22 -7.38 2.63
C ARG A 71 13.00 -6.53 1.39
N ILE A 72 12.77 -5.23 1.59
CA ILE A 72 12.72 -4.22 0.54
C ILE A 72 13.80 -3.18 0.84
N ARG A 73 14.95 -3.28 0.17
CA ARG A 73 16.20 -2.57 0.54
C ARG A 73 16.52 -2.72 2.03
N ASP A 74 16.36 -1.65 2.80
CA ASP A 74 16.62 -1.53 4.23
C ASP A 74 15.37 -1.72 5.10
N LEU A 75 14.21 -1.98 4.50
CA LEU A 75 12.98 -2.30 5.21
C LEU A 75 12.77 -3.80 5.33
N LEU A 76 12.27 -4.20 6.50
CA LEU A 76 11.86 -5.56 6.83
C LEU A 76 10.35 -5.57 7.09
N ILE A 77 9.66 -6.41 6.33
CA ILE A 77 8.20 -6.57 6.38
C ILE A 77 7.92 -8.03 6.79
N PRO A 78 7.34 -8.26 7.98
CA PRO A 78 6.87 -9.59 8.37
C PRO A 78 5.84 -10.14 7.37
N ASN A 79 5.85 -11.45 7.13
CA ASN A 79 4.86 -12.11 6.29
C ASN A 79 3.42 -11.89 6.80
N ASP A 80 3.24 -11.75 8.10
CA ASP A 80 1.94 -11.46 8.73
C ASP A 80 1.27 -10.21 8.15
N ASN A 81 2.05 -9.22 7.70
CA ASN A 81 1.52 -8.03 7.04
C ASN A 81 0.82 -8.36 5.71
N TYR A 82 1.29 -9.39 5.00
CA TYR A 82 0.68 -9.85 3.75
C TYR A 82 -0.60 -10.64 4.01
N TRP A 83 -0.67 -11.42 5.10
CA TRP A 83 -1.92 -12.07 5.52
C TRP A 83 -2.97 -11.03 5.93
N ALA A 84 -2.57 -10.01 6.71
CA ALA A 84 -3.47 -8.92 7.08
C ALA A 84 -3.96 -8.13 5.86
N PHE A 85 -3.12 -8.00 4.82
CA PHE A 85 -3.50 -7.40 3.55
C PHE A 85 -4.47 -8.27 2.76
N GLU A 86 -4.24 -9.58 2.71
CA GLU A 86 -5.12 -10.56 2.08
C GLU A 86 -6.53 -10.51 2.70
N ASP A 87 -6.63 -10.63 4.03
CA ASP A 87 -7.89 -10.53 4.76
C ASP A 87 -8.61 -9.21 4.49
N TRP A 88 -7.84 -8.12 4.34
CA TRP A 88 -8.39 -6.81 4.04
C TRP A 88 -8.86 -6.66 2.59
N ILE A 89 -8.13 -7.19 1.60
CA ILE A 89 -8.43 -7.01 0.19
C ILE A 89 -9.51 -7.96 -0.32
N MET A 90 -9.59 -9.19 0.21
CA MET A 90 -10.54 -10.21 -0.27
C MET A 90 -11.99 -9.72 -0.36
N PRO A 91 -12.58 -9.06 0.66
CA PRO A 91 -13.95 -8.56 0.54
C PRO A 91 -14.14 -7.46 -0.51
N ALA A 92 -13.07 -6.75 -0.89
CA ALA A 92 -13.13 -5.78 -1.99
C ALA A 92 -13.15 -6.50 -3.34
N LEU A 93 -12.40 -7.59 -3.48
CA LEU A 93 -12.39 -8.42 -4.69
C LEU A 93 -13.74 -9.11 -4.90
N ASP A 94 -14.34 -9.67 -3.85
CA ASP A 94 -15.69 -10.26 -3.93
C ASP A 94 -16.72 -9.27 -4.46
N ARG A 95 -16.67 -8.03 -3.97
CA ARG A 95 -17.53 -6.94 -4.43
C ARG A 95 -17.28 -6.59 -5.90
N ILE A 96 -16.01 -6.55 -6.33
CA ILE A 96 -15.65 -6.25 -7.72
C ILE A 96 -16.22 -7.31 -8.66
N VAL A 97 -16.10 -8.58 -8.31
CA VAL A 97 -16.65 -9.71 -9.08
C VAL A 97 -18.17 -9.59 -9.18
N LEU A 98 -18.85 -9.37 -8.06
CA LEU A 98 -20.30 -9.21 -8.02
C LEU A 98 -20.78 -8.02 -8.90
N GLU A 99 -20.14 -6.85 -8.78
CA GLU A 99 -20.49 -5.69 -9.61
C GLU A 99 -20.16 -5.91 -11.09
N HIS A 100 -19.14 -6.70 -11.41
CA HIS A 100 -18.82 -7.06 -12.79
C HIS A 100 -19.87 -8.00 -13.39
N GLU A 101 -20.28 -9.04 -12.66
CA GLU A 101 -21.21 -10.06 -13.14
C GLU A 101 -22.64 -9.54 -13.25
N GLU A 102 -23.14 -8.92 -12.19
CA GLU A 102 -24.54 -8.48 -12.08
C GLU A 102 -24.80 -7.15 -12.77
N LYS A 103 -23.91 -6.17 -12.56
CA LYS A 103 -24.12 -4.78 -12.99
C LYS A 103 -23.33 -4.43 -14.25
N LYS A 104 -22.56 -5.38 -14.80
CA LYS A 104 -21.71 -5.20 -15.98
C LYS A 104 -20.73 -4.02 -15.85
N VAL A 105 -20.29 -3.73 -14.63
CA VAL A 105 -19.30 -2.69 -14.37
C VAL A 105 -17.95 -3.11 -14.97
N ARG A 106 -17.32 -2.20 -15.71
CA ARG A 106 -15.96 -2.39 -16.25
C ARG A 106 -14.94 -1.77 -15.30
N TRP A 107 -14.21 -2.63 -14.61
CA TRP A 107 -13.12 -2.22 -13.73
C TRP A 107 -11.85 -1.94 -14.53
N THR A 108 -11.15 -0.89 -14.14
CA THR A 108 -9.82 -0.52 -14.66
C THR A 108 -8.86 -0.40 -13.48
N PRO A 109 -7.53 -0.41 -13.72
CA PRO A 109 -6.58 -0.20 -12.63
C PRO A 109 -6.84 1.07 -11.82
N SER A 110 -7.24 2.17 -12.47
CA SER A 110 -7.52 3.43 -11.77
C SER A 110 -8.79 3.37 -10.91
N THR A 111 -9.89 2.76 -11.39
CA THR A 111 -11.12 2.62 -10.59
C THR A 111 -10.95 1.62 -9.46
N PHE A 112 -10.18 0.56 -9.69
CA PHE A 112 -9.78 -0.40 -8.67
C PHE A 112 -8.99 0.27 -7.53
N ILE A 113 -7.95 1.03 -7.85
CA ILE A 113 -7.15 1.75 -6.84
C ILE A 113 -8.02 2.74 -6.06
N ALA A 114 -8.92 3.46 -6.73
CA ALA A 114 -9.84 4.39 -6.07
C ALA A 114 -10.77 3.69 -5.07
N LEU A 115 -11.25 2.48 -5.39
CA LEU A 115 -12.04 1.66 -4.47
C LEU A 115 -11.22 1.26 -3.24
N LEU A 116 -10.00 0.77 -3.44
CA LEU A 116 -9.10 0.36 -2.35
C LEU A 116 -8.78 1.51 -1.40
N GLU A 117 -8.43 2.69 -1.94
CA GLU A 117 -8.17 3.88 -1.12
C GLU A 117 -9.41 4.31 -0.34
N LYS A 118 -10.59 4.29 -0.96
CA LYS A 118 -11.87 4.58 -0.26
C LYS A 118 -12.12 3.61 0.89
N LYS A 119 -11.87 2.31 0.68
CA LYS A 119 -11.98 1.28 1.74
C LYS A 119 -10.98 1.53 2.87
N SER A 120 -9.75 1.96 2.53
CA SER A 120 -8.70 2.24 3.52
C SER A 120 -9.06 3.42 4.41
N ALA A 121 -9.68 4.47 3.85
CA ALA A 121 -10.07 5.68 4.59
C ALA A 121 -11.17 5.41 5.63
N THR A 122 -12.05 4.44 5.39
CA THR A 122 -13.13 4.07 6.33
C THR A 122 -12.60 3.43 7.61
N LYS A 123 -11.41 2.82 7.58
CA LYS A 123 -10.81 2.16 8.77
C LYS A 123 -10.09 3.15 9.71
N THR A 124 -9.72 4.34 9.23
CA THR A 124 -8.91 5.31 10.00
C THR A 124 -9.72 6.14 11.01
N GLN A 125 -11.04 5.99 11.08
CA GLN A 125 -11.91 6.75 12.02
C GLN A 125 -12.27 6.01 13.32
N SER A 126 -11.56 4.94 13.70
CA SER A 126 -11.78 4.26 14.99
C SER A 126 -10.56 4.27 15.92
N VAL A 127 -9.91 5.42 16.08
CA VAL A 127 -9.11 5.72 17.29
C VAL A 127 -9.34 7.19 17.68
N THR A 128 -10.51 7.47 18.25
CA THR A 128 -10.59 8.54 19.26
C THR A 128 -10.02 7.98 20.56
N GLY A 129 -8.97 8.61 21.10
CA GLY A 129 -8.49 8.35 22.47
C GLY A 129 -9.59 8.62 23.52
N PRO A 130 -9.39 8.30 24.82
CA PRO A 130 -8.24 8.84 25.59
C PRO A 130 -7.62 7.90 26.66
N GLY A 131 -6.38 8.22 27.06
CA GLY A 131 -5.89 8.12 28.46
C GLY A 131 -5.52 6.76 29.05
N LYS A 132 -4.22 6.46 29.11
CA LYS A 132 -3.38 6.49 30.32
C LYS A 132 -1.92 6.24 29.95
#